data_AF-A0A7D5H3I4-F1
#
_entry.id   AF-A0A7D5H3I4-F1
#
_cell.length_a   1.000
_cell.length_b   1.000
_cell.length_c   1.000
_cell.angle_alpha   90.00
_cell.angle_beta   90.00
_cell.angle_gamma   90.00
#
_symmetry.space_group_name_H-M   'P 1'
#
loop_
_entity.id
_entity.type
_entity.pdbx_description
1 polymer ?
#
loop_
_entity_poly.entity_id
_entity_poly.type
_entity_poly.pdbx_seq_one_letter_code
_entity_poly.pdbx_strand_id
1 'polypeptide(L)'
;MSSERRFEYEKGPSLTNEQETDDSDSEDGVDGDPDDTNQRERTRLVVQPWKAGTVSGVSAFVVVFTVLYNFVGAMVAGGLFNGPENKPSRWVVTGLMTLGNHGVTIEQGEETIQGAFGLGRGLTSHVTALVPVVVLLTAGYLLVRHVRLETRREVGFALGSLVMSYIILLIGLAMTAQWTPEQASSTTEGGATIAAATDLGTVVSVGTTALVFVAIGATVAALPQIRAAKR
;
A
#
# COMPACT_ATOMS: atom_id res chain seq x y z
N MET A 1 -6.38 12.55 -71.14
CA MET A 1 -4.91 12.33 -71.07
C MET A 1 -4.37 13.48 -70.25
N SER A 2 -3.69 13.33 -69.12
CA SER A 2 -2.74 12.30 -68.72
C SER A 2 -2.95 11.81 -67.27
N SER A 3 -2.54 10.56 -67.09
CA SER A 3 -2.50 9.77 -65.87
C SER A 3 -1.11 9.85 -65.26
N GLU A 4 -0.86 10.74 -64.31
CA GLU A 4 0.44 10.80 -63.62
C GLU A 4 0.31 11.64 -62.34
N ARG A 5 0.07 10.96 -61.22
CA ARG A 5 0.56 11.31 -59.87
C ARG A 5 -0.02 10.31 -58.86
N ARG A 6 0.52 9.10 -58.97
CA ARG A 6 0.42 8.03 -58.00
C ARG A 6 1.60 8.19 -57.05
N PHE A 7 1.32 8.20 -55.75
CA PHE A 7 2.26 7.92 -54.64
C PHE A 7 3.38 8.92 -54.36
N GLU A 8 3.20 9.71 -53.30
CA GLU A 8 4.20 10.38 -52.45
C GLU A 8 3.32 11.25 -51.52
N TYR A 9 3.09 11.01 -50.22
CA TYR A 9 4.06 10.92 -49.14
C TYR A 9 3.46 10.15 -47.97
N GLU A 10 3.92 8.91 -47.82
CA GLU A 10 3.91 8.17 -46.56
C GLU A 10 5.16 8.61 -45.79
N LYS A 11 5.09 9.72 -45.04
CA LYS A 11 6.15 10.13 -44.08
C LYS A 11 5.67 11.18 -43.08
N GLY A 12 4.98 10.74 -42.03
CA GLY A 12 4.78 11.56 -40.83
C GLY A 12 5.67 11.05 -39.70
N PRO A 13 6.69 11.82 -39.29
CA PRO A 13 6.84 12.15 -37.86
C PRO A 13 7.25 13.63 -37.69
N SER A 14 6.98 14.33 -36.61
CA SER A 14 6.99 13.92 -35.20
C SER A 14 6.19 14.88 -34.30
N LEU A 15 5.78 14.35 -33.15
CA LEU A 15 5.26 15.08 -32.00
C LEU A 15 6.35 15.96 -31.36
N THR A 16 6.12 17.27 -31.28
CA THR A 16 6.71 18.14 -30.25
C THR A 16 5.92 19.45 -30.14
N ASN A 17 5.26 19.60 -28.99
CA ASN A 17 5.04 20.80 -28.17
C ASN A 17 4.80 22.16 -28.84
N GLU A 18 3.67 22.82 -28.51
CA GLU A 18 3.62 24.03 -27.65
C GLU A 18 2.19 24.66 -27.64
N GLN A 19 1.60 24.65 -26.44
CA GLN A 19 0.81 25.67 -25.72
C GLN A 19 -0.11 26.71 -26.44
N GLU A 20 -1.36 26.73 -25.96
CA GLU A 20 -2.39 27.79 -25.77
C GLU A 20 -2.39 29.06 -26.65
N THR A 21 -3.52 29.37 -27.29
CA THR A 21 -4.41 30.49 -26.87
C THR A 21 -5.81 30.43 -27.54
N ASP A 22 -6.81 30.84 -26.76
CA ASP A 22 -8.20 31.17 -27.10
C ASP A 22 -8.33 32.09 -28.33
N ASP A 23 -9.34 31.84 -29.17
CA ASP A 23 -10.44 32.80 -29.43
C ASP A 23 -11.41 32.29 -30.51
N SER A 24 -12.67 32.71 -30.35
CA SER A 24 -13.78 32.82 -31.31
C SER A 24 -14.86 31.71 -31.41
N ASP A 25 -16.00 32.09 -30.81
CA ASP A 25 -17.35 32.14 -31.41
C ASP A 25 -18.34 30.99 -31.14
N SER A 26 -19.27 31.33 -30.26
CA SER A 26 -20.57 30.75 -29.94
C SER A 26 -21.56 30.84 -31.10
N GLU A 27 -22.21 29.72 -31.46
CA GLU A 27 -23.61 29.71 -31.94
C GLU A 27 -24.34 28.44 -31.49
N ASP A 28 -25.58 28.63 -31.05
CA ASP A 28 -26.51 27.65 -30.50
C ASP A 28 -26.93 26.59 -31.51
N GLY A 29 -26.88 25.32 -31.08
CA GLY A 29 -27.46 24.18 -31.78
C GLY A 29 -27.92 23.12 -30.78
N VAL A 30 -29.12 23.31 -30.23
CA VAL A 30 -29.83 22.27 -29.47
C VAL A 30 -30.29 21.20 -30.44
N ASP A 31 -29.50 20.15 -30.57
CA ASP A 31 -29.96 18.84 -31.03
C ASP A 31 -29.61 17.82 -29.96
N GLY A 32 -30.65 17.24 -29.37
CA GLY A 32 -30.51 16.14 -28.43
C GLY A 32 -30.07 14.89 -29.16
N ASP A 33 -28.87 14.39 -28.82
CA ASP A 33 -28.42 13.06 -29.22
C ASP A 33 -28.49 12.12 -28.00
N PRO A 34 -29.33 11.05 -28.04
CA PRO A 34 -29.43 10.08 -26.97
C PRO A 34 -28.32 9.04 -27.15
N ASP A 35 -27.08 9.39 -26.82
CA ASP A 35 -26.02 8.38 -26.73
C ASP A 35 -25.04 8.62 -25.57
N ASP A 36 -25.62 9.04 -24.44
CA ASP A 36 -24.95 9.13 -23.14
C ASP A 36 -24.72 7.74 -22.49
N THR A 37 -24.65 6.70 -23.31
CA THR A 37 -24.39 5.31 -22.92
C THR A 37 -22.90 4.99 -22.80
N ASN A 38 -22.01 5.89 -23.26
CA ASN A 38 -20.55 5.72 -23.17
C ASN A 38 -19.87 6.46 -22.00
N GLN A 39 -20.59 7.25 -21.20
CA GLN A 39 -20.07 7.88 -19.96
C GLN A 39 -19.69 6.90 -18.83
N ARG A 40 -19.75 5.58 -19.07
CA ARG A 40 -19.37 4.54 -18.10
C ARG A 40 -18.05 3.83 -18.39
N GLU A 41 -17.26 4.27 -19.37
CA GLU A 41 -15.82 4.03 -19.32
C GLU A 41 -15.22 4.90 -18.21
N ARG A 42 -15.34 4.44 -16.96
CA ARG A 42 -14.59 5.01 -15.82
C ARG A 42 -13.13 5.07 -16.25
N THR A 43 -12.59 6.27 -16.41
CA THR A 43 -11.23 6.55 -16.87
C THR A 43 -10.23 5.67 -16.11
N ARG A 44 -9.81 4.56 -16.72
CA ARG A 44 -8.80 3.69 -16.14
C ARG A 44 -7.43 4.25 -16.48
N LEU A 45 -6.56 4.30 -15.49
CA LEU A 45 -5.18 4.73 -15.66
C LEU A 45 -4.42 3.70 -16.49
N VAL A 46 -3.79 4.17 -17.56
CA VAL A 46 -2.89 3.37 -18.41
C VAL A 46 -1.47 3.56 -17.87
N VAL A 47 -1.04 2.62 -17.04
CA VAL A 47 0.28 2.62 -16.40
C VAL A 47 0.84 1.21 -16.46
N GLN A 48 2.17 1.08 -16.55
CA GLN A 48 2.82 -0.24 -16.48
C GLN A 48 2.42 -0.94 -15.17
N PRO A 49 1.98 -2.23 -15.22
CA PRO A 49 1.41 -2.92 -14.06
C PRO A 49 2.34 -2.93 -12.85
N TRP A 50 3.64 -3.17 -13.09
CA TRP A 50 4.63 -3.22 -12.01
C TRP A 50 4.75 -1.86 -11.30
N LYS A 51 4.69 -0.73 -12.04
CA LYS A 51 4.76 0.62 -11.45
C LYS A 51 3.53 0.90 -10.60
N ALA A 52 2.35 0.58 -11.13
CA ALA A 52 1.09 0.78 -10.41
C ALA A 52 1.07 -0.04 -9.11
N GLY A 53 1.53 -1.28 -9.17
CA GLY A 53 1.70 -2.12 -7.99
C GLY A 53 2.70 -1.55 -7.00
N THR A 54 3.91 -1.20 -7.43
CA THR A 54 4.96 -0.64 -6.55
C THR A 54 4.49 0.64 -5.86
N VAL A 55 3.89 1.58 -6.60
CA VAL A 55 3.35 2.81 -6.00
C VAL A 55 2.27 2.47 -4.98
N SER A 56 1.35 1.56 -5.31
CA SER A 56 0.30 1.13 -4.39
C SER A 56 0.86 0.47 -3.12
N GLY A 57 1.93 -0.33 -3.24
CA GLY A 57 2.57 -1.00 -2.10
C GLY A 57 3.29 -0.02 -1.18
N VAL A 58 4.06 0.92 -1.76
CA VAL A 58 4.70 2.01 -1.01
C VAL A 58 3.65 2.88 -0.33
N SER A 59 2.61 3.28 -1.04
CA SER A 59 1.51 4.09 -0.48
C SER A 59 0.77 3.35 0.63
N ALA A 60 0.49 2.05 0.46
CA ALA A 60 -0.12 1.23 1.50
C ALA A 60 0.75 1.17 2.76
N PHE A 61 2.07 0.99 2.62
CA PHE A 61 3.00 1.05 3.74
C PHE A 61 2.94 2.39 4.47
N VAL A 62 3.03 3.49 3.73
CA VAL A 62 2.99 4.85 4.30
C VAL A 62 1.69 5.08 5.06
N VAL A 63 0.54 4.67 4.49
CA VAL A 63 -0.77 4.82 5.15
C VAL A 63 -0.84 3.98 6.42
N VAL A 64 -0.48 2.69 6.36
CA VAL A 64 -0.49 1.82 7.55
C VAL A 64 0.40 2.39 8.64
N PHE A 65 1.63 2.76 8.29
CA PHE A 65 2.59 3.30 9.24
C PHE A 65 2.08 4.62 9.84
N THR A 66 1.55 5.53 9.02
CA THR A 66 1.05 6.83 9.50
C THR A 66 -0.15 6.68 10.42
N VAL A 67 -1.10 5.79 10.11
CA VAL A 67 -2.27 5.53 10.96
C VAL A 67 -1.82 4.94 12.30
N LEU A 68 -0.94 3.94 12.29
CA LEU A 68 -0.41 3.35 13.52
C LEU A 68 0.45 4.35 14.30
N TYR A 69 1.25 5.17 13.63
CA TYR A 69 2.03 6.23 14.26
C TYR A 69 1.12 7.19 15.01
N ASN A 70 0.02 7.62 14.40
CA ASN A 70 -1.00 8.45 15.04
C ASN A 70 -1.66 7.75 16.23
N PHE A 71 -1.98 6.47 16.10
CA PHE A 71 -2.55 5.68 17.18
C PHE A 71 -1.62 5.56 18.39
N VAL A 72 -0.33 5.25 18.16
CA VAL A 72 0.70 5.25 19.21
C VAL A 72 0.84 6.63 19.83
N GLY A 73 0.74 7.70 19.04
CA GLY A 73 0.73 9.08 19.55
C GLY A 73 -0.41 9.33 20.53
N ALA A 74 -1.62 8.90 20.18
CA ALA A 74 -2.77 9.01 21.06
C ALA A 74 -2.58 8.19 22.35
N MET A 75 -1.98 7.00 22.26
CA MET A 75 -1.65 6.16 23.42
C MET A 75 -0.60 6.80 24.33
N VAL A 76 0.44 7.40 23.76
CA VAL A 76 1.45 8.17 24.51
C VAL A 76 0.80 9.36 25.21
N ALA A 77 -0.02 10.14 24.50
CA ALA A 77 -0.74 11.28 25.07
C ALA A 77 -1.73 10.86 26.16
N GLY A 78 -2.38 9.71 26.01
CA GLY A 78 -3.26 9.09 27.01
C GLY A 78 -2.53 8.43 28.19
N GLY A 79 -1.21 8.51 28.24
CA GLY A 79 -0.40 8.01 29.35
C GLY A 79 -0.17 6.50 29.37
N LEU A 80 -0.50 5.77 28.29
CA LEU A 80 -0.28 4.31 28.22
C LEU A 80 1.21 3.94 28.33
N PHE A 81 2.09 4.87 27.96
CA PHE A 81 3.54 4.74 28.08
C PHE A 81 4.13 5.69 29.13
N ASN A 82 3.33 6.15 30.10
CA ASN A 82 3.84 6.93 31.24
C ASN A 82 4.54 6.03 32.28
N GLY A 83 5.73 5.53 31.93
CA GLY A 83 6.68 4.83 32.82
C GLY A 83 7.94 5.64 33.18
N PRO A 84 8.98 5.02 33.80
CA PRO A 84 10.22 5.67 34.24
C PRO A 84 11.05 6.25 33.08
N GLU A 85 12.13 6.96 33.40
CA GLU A 85 12.92 7.90 32.57
C GLU A 85 13.47 7.37 31.23
N ASN A 86 13.27 6.09 30.92
CA ASN A 86 13.85 5.45 29.76
C ASN A 86 12.84 4.68 28.90
N LYS A 87 12.25 5.38 27.93
CA LYS A 87 11.13 4.88 27.12
C LYS A 87 11.55 4.65 25.67
N PRO A 88 10.99 3.63 24.99
CA PRO A 88 11.17 3.49 23.55
C PRO A 88 10.58 4.71 22.83
N SER A 89 11.24 5.14 21.76
CA SER A 89 10.72 6.23 20.93
C SER A 89 9.39 5.81 20.28
N ARG A 90 8.53 6.79 19.98
CA ARG A 90 7.26 6.55 19.26
C ARG A 90 7.48 5.83 17.93
N TRP A 91 8.60 6.09 17.26
CA TRP A 91 9.00 5.39 16.04
C TRP A 91 9.18 3.89 16.28
N VAL A 92 9.94 3.50 17.29
CA VAL A 92 10.20 2.10 17.61
C VAL A 92 8.91 1.38 18.00
N VAL A 93 8.09 1.98 18.87
CA VAL A 93 6.80 1.40 19.27
C VAL A 93 5.90 1.21 18.05
N THR A 94 5.81 2.21 17.17
CA THR A 94 5.03 2.11 15.93
C THR A 94 5.57 1.01 15.02
N GLY A 95 6.88 0.91 14.88
CA GLY A 95 7.53 -0.11 14.06
C GLY A 95 7.21 -1.52 14.54
N LEU A 96 7.47 -1.80 15.82
CA LEU A 96 7.21 -3.10 16.44
C LEU A 96 5.72 -3.45 16.39
N MET A 97 4.83 -2.48 16.59
CA MET A 97 3.39 -2.67 16.50
C MET A 97 2.91 -2.95 15.07
N THR A 98 3.48 -2.26 14.08
CA THR A 98 3.21 -2.50 12.65
C THR A 98 3.59 -3.93 12.27
N LEU A 99 4.77 -4.38 12.71
CA LEU A 99 5.29 -5.73 12.47
C LEU A 99 4.45 -6.79 13.19
N GLY A 100 4.12 -6.57 14.46
CA GLY A 100 3.26 -7.46 15.24
C GLY A 100 1.87 -7.65 14.61
N ASN A 101 1.29 -6.61 14.01
CA ASN A 101 0.01 -6.72 13.28
C ASN A 101 0.10 -7.58 12.00
N HIS A 102 1.31 -7.89 11.53
CA HIS A 102 1.55 -8.86 10.44
C HIS A 102 1.96 -10.25 10.95
N GLY A 103 1.88 -10.49 12.27
CA GLY A 103 2.25 -11.76 12.90
C GLY A 103 3.76 -11.94 13.10
N VAL A 104 4.55 -10.88 12.94
CA VAL A 104 6.00 -10.94 13.15
C VAL A 104 6.28 -11.10 14.64
N THR A 105 7.15 -12.06 14.97
CA THR A 105 7.61 -12.34 16.33
C THR A 105 8.43 -11.17 16.86
N ILE A 106 8.13 -10.74 18.08
CA ILE A 106 8.92 -9.73 18.80
C ILE A 106 9.74 -10.45 19.87
N GLU A 107 11.02 -10.12 19.93
CA GLU A 107 12.04 -10.78 20.76
C GLU A 107 12.65 -9.76 21.73
N GLN A 108 13.03 -10.24 22.92
CA GLN A 108 13.85 -9.50 23.88
C GLN A 108 15.12 -10.31 24.11
N GLY A 109 16.23 -9.84 23.56
CA GLY A 109 17.45 -10.65 23.45
C GLY A 109 17.20 -11.82 22.51
N GLU A 110 17.18 -13.04 23.04
CA GLU A 110 16.89 -14.28 22.30
C GLU A 110 15.57 -14.93 22.71
N GLU A 111 14.83 -14.31 23.63
CA GLU A 111 13.56 -14.83 24.10
C GLU A 111 12.41 -14.21 23.33
N THR A 112 11.57 -15.06 22.74
CA THR A 112 10.29 -14.61 22.17
C THR A 112 9.44 -14.02 23.26
N ILE A 113 9.08 -12.76 23.14
CA ILE A 113 8.20 -12.15 24.11
C ILE A 113 6.77 -12.51 23.76
N GLN A 114 6.21 -13.46 24.50
CA GLN A 114 4.79 -13.77 24.45
C GLN A 114 4.00 -12.59 25.03
N GLY A 115 3.74 -11.59 24.19
CA GLY A 115 2.87 -10.47 24.51
C GLY A 115 3.52 -9.26 25.20
N ALA A 116 4.81 -8.93 24.98
CA ALA A 116 5.37 -7.70 25.58
C ALA A 116 4.83 -6.39 25.01
N PHE A 117 4.30 -6.38 23.78
CA PHE A 117 3.33 -5.36 23.41
C PHE A 117 1.93 -5.85 23.72
N GLY A 118 1.72 -6.16 25.01
CA GLY A 118 0.42 -6.24 25.64
C GLY A 118 -0.23 -4.86 25.66
N LEU A 119 -0.41 -4.27 24.48
CA LEU A 119 -1.51 -3.33 24.24
C LEU A 119 -2.75 -4.11 24.68
N GLY A 120 -3.23 -3.77 25.87
CA GLY A 120 -4.01 -4.66 26.72
C GLY A 120 -5.06 -5.45 25.96
N ARG A 121 -5.28 -6.70 26.39
CA ARG A 121 -6.34 -7.63 25.95
C ARG A 121 -7.71 -6.93 25.81
N GLY A 122 -7.92 -6.21 24.72
CA GLY A 122 -8.96 -5.19 24.61
C GLY A 122 -9.04 -4.59 23.21
N LEU A 123 -10.08 -3.77 22.99
CA LEU A 123 -10.49 -3.23 21.69
C LEU A 123 -9.36 -2.53 20.91
N THR A 124 -8.39 -1.90 21.58
CA THR A 124 -7.27 -1.21 20.92
C THR A 124 -6.36 -2.14 20.13
N SER A 125 -6.09 -3.35 20.63
CA SER A 125 -5.34 -4.39 19.91
C SER A 125 -6.11 -4.86 18.65
N HIS A 126 -7.44 -4.98 18.75
CA HIS A 126 -8.28 -5.36 17.62
C HIS A 126 -8.36 -4.27 16.54
N VAL A 127 -8.47 -3.00 16.94
CA VAL A 127 -8.54 -1.87 15.99
C VAL A 127 -7.23 -1.74 15.20
N THR A 128 -6.08 -1.92 15.86
CA THR A 128 -4.78 -1.75 15.20
C THR A 128 -4.45 -2.91 14.28
N ALA A 129 -4.87 -4.13 14.64
CA ALA A 129 -4.77 -5.30 13.77
C ALA A 129 -5.60 -5.14 12.48
N LEU A 130 -6.70 -4.38 12.52
CA LEU A 130 -7.52 -4.11 11.33
C LEU A 130 -6.90 -3.10 10.36
N VAL A 131 -5.97 -2.25 10.82
CA VAL A 131 -5.36 -1.21 9.96
C VAL A 131 -4.70 -1.81 8.71
N PRO A 132 -3.74 -2.75 8.81
CA PRO A 132 -3.13 -3.34 7.62
C PRO A 132 -4.17 -4.06 6.76
N VAL A 133 -5.12 -4.77 7.38
CA VAL A 133 -6.20 -5.49 6.68
C VAL A 133 -6.98 -4.54 5.76
N VAL A 134 -7.52 -3.46 6.33
CA VAL A 134 -8.35 -2.50 5.60
C VAL A 134 -7.55 -1.80 4.50
N VAL A 135 -6.32 -1.38 4.80
CA VAL A 135 -5.47 -0.68 3.82
C VAL A 135 -5.09 -1.58 2.66
N LEU A 136 -4.69 -2.84 2.92
CA LEU A 136 -4.30 -3.80 1.88
C LEU A 136 -5.50 -4.24 1.02
N LEU A 137 -6.67 -4.47 1.63
CA LEU A 137 -7.92 -4.69 0.90
C LEU A 137 -8.25 -3.52 -0.02
N THR A 138 -8.15 -2.30 0.51
CA THR A 138 -8.44 -1.08 -0.25
C THR A 138 -7.43 -0.89 -1.38
N ALA A 139 -6.15 -1.12 -1.14
CA ALA A 139 -5.11 -1.02 -2.15
C ALA A 139 -5.32 -2.02 -3.30
N GLY A 140 -5.59 -3.29 -2.98
CA GLY A 140 -5.90 -4.32 -3.98
C GLY A 140 -7.17 -3.98 -4.78
N TYR A 141 -8.21 -3.50 -4.10
CA TYR A 141 -9.45 -3.06 -4.74
C TYR A 141 -9.21 -1.89 -5.70
N LEU A 142 -8.57 -0.83 -5.23
CA LEU A 142 -8.32 0.38 -6.02
C LEU A 142 -7.42 0.09 -7.22
N LEU A 143 -6.40 -0.74 -7.05
CA LEU A 143 -5.49 -1.14 -8.12
C LEU A 143 -6.25 -1.80 -9.27
N VAL A 144 -7.02 -2.85 -8.99
CA VAL A 144 -7.80 -3.57 -10.04
C VAL A 144 -8.95 -2.73 -10.58
N ARG A 145 -9.52 -1.85 -9.75
CA ARG A 145 -10.65 -0.99 -10.16
C ARG A 145 -10.23 0.13 -11.11
N HIS A 146 -9.06 0.74 -10.89
CA HIS A 146 -8.67 1.97 -11.55
C HIS A 146 -7.50 1.81 -12.53
N VAL A 147 -6.76 0.70 -12.49
CA VAL A 147 -5.68 0.44 -13.45
C VAL A 147 -6.19 -0.46 -14.56
N ARG A 148 -5.81 -0.13 -15.81
CA ARG A 148 -6.10 -0.99 -16.95
C ARG A 148 -5.17 -2.21 -16.92
N LEU A 149 -5.71 -3.33 -16.45
CA LEU A 149 -5.06 -4.64 -16.41
C LEU A 149 -5.86 -5.59 -17.31
N GLU A 150 -5.33 -5.90 -18.48
CA GLU A 150 -6.03 -6.68 -19.52
C GLU A 150 -5.75 -8.17 -19.40
N THR A 151 -4.55 -8.52 -18.94
CA THR A 151 -4.12 -9.92 -18.87
C THR A 151 -3.94 -10.40 -17.44
N ARG A 152 -4.11 -11.71 -17.23
CA ARG A 152 -3.82 -12.36 -15.93
C ARG A 152 -2.37 -12.12 -15.49
N ARG A 153 -1.45 -12.05 -16.47
CA ARG A 153 -0.03 -11.77 -16.23
C ARG A 153 0.19 -10.35 -15.70
N GLU A 154 -0.49 -9.36 -16.26
CA GLU A 154 -0.42 -7.98 -15.79
C GLU A 154 -0.99 -7.83 -14.37
N VAL A 155 -2.12 -8.49 -14.09
CA VAL A 155 -2.67 -8.54 -12.73
C VAL A 155 -1.67 -9.17 -11.77
N GLY A 156 -1.07 -10.31 -12.14
CA GLY A 156 -0.04 -10.97 -11.33
C GLY A 156 1.16 -10.07 -11.05
N PHE A 157 1.65 -9.35 -12.07
CA PHE A 157 2.75 -8.40 -11.88
C PHE A 157 2.39 -7.22 -10.99
N ALA A 158 1.19 -6.66 -11.13
CA ALA A 158 0.75 -5.52 -10.33
C ALA A 158 0.56 -5.90 -8.86
N LEU A 159 -0.11 -7.03 -8.57
CA LEU A 159 -0.27 -7.51 -7.20
C LEU A 159 1.07 -7.96 -6.62
N GLY A 160 1.91 -8.63 -7.42
CA GLY A 160 3.23 -9.06 -7.00
C GLY A 160 4.14 -7.89 -6.63
N SER A 161 4.21 -6.83 -7.45
CA SER A 161 5.05 -5.66 -7.14
C SER A 161 4.51 -4.84 -5.96
N LEU A 162 3.18 -4.79 -5.78
CA LEU A 162 2.56 -4.22 -4.59
C LEU A 162 3.03 -4.96 -3.34
N VAL A 163 2.85 -6.28 -3.31
CA VAL A 163 3.20 -7.11 -2.14
C VAL A 163 4.70 -7.03 -1.87
N MET A 164 5.55 -7.16 -2.90
CA MET A 164 7.00 -7.13 -2.73
C MET A 164 7.51 -5.78 -2.23
N SER A 165 7.03 -4.66 -2.79
CA SER A 165 7.43 -3.34 -2.30
C SER A 165 6.99 -3.08 -0.86
N TYR A 166 5.80 -3.56 -0.49
CA TYR A 166 5.30 -3.50 0.89
C TYR A 166 6.17 -4.34 1.86
N ILE A 167 6.51 -5.59 1.49
CA ILE A 167 7.38 -6.47 2.27
C ILE A 167 8.75 -5.84 2.49
N ILE A 168 9.39 -5.32 1.43
CA ILE A 168 10.73 -4.74 1.51
C ILE A 168 10.76 -3.58 2.52
N LEU A 169 9.73 -2.73 2.53
CA LEU A 169 9.63 -1.63 3.48
C LEU A 169 9.40 -2.11 4.91
N LEU A 170 8.59 -3.15 5.12
CA LEU A 170 8.41 -3.75 6.45
C LEU A 170 9.68 -4.42 6.96
N ILE A 171 10.45 -5.09 6.11
CA ILE A 171 11.76 -5.63 6.50
C ILE A 171 12.72 -4.51 6.90
N GLY A 172 12.79 -3.43 6.10
CA GLY A 172 13.58 -2.25 6.46
C GLY A 172 13.13 -1.62 7.77
N LEU A 173 11.83 -1.62 8.05
CA LEU A 173 11.28 -1.18 9.33
C LEU A 173 11.70 -2.12 10.47
N ALA A 174 11.67 -3.44 10.29
CA ALA A 174 12.12 -4.41 11.29
C ALA A 174 13.60 -4.24 11.67
N MET A 175 14.44 -3.91 10.69
CA MET A 175 15.86 -3.64 10.91
C MET A 175 16.13 -2.35 11.71
N THR A 176 15.17 -1.42 11.75
CA THR A 176 15.34 -0.11 12.42
C THR A 176 14.50 0.06 13.67
N ALA A 177 13.43 -0.72 13.83
CA ALA A 177 12.54 -0.71 14.98
C ALA A 177 13.12 -1.56 16.12
N GLN A 178 14.21 -1.09 16.72
CA GLN A 178 14.89 -1.76 17.82
C GLN A 178 15.03 -0.81 19.00
N TRP A 179 14.91 -1.33 20.22
CA TRP A 179 15.11 -0.54 21.44
C TRP A 179 15.83 -1.36 22.50
N THR A 180 16.86 -0.78 23.10
CA THR A 180 17.62 -1.37 24.20
C THR A 180 17.36 -0.54 25.46
N PRO A 181 16.70 -1.09 26.49
CA PRO A 181 16.50 -0.40 27.75
C PRO A 181 17.85 -0.20 28.47
N GLU A 182 18.14 1.02 28.89
CA GLU A 182 19.28 1.33 29.79
C GLU A 182 18.84 0.97 31.22
N GLN A 183 19.64 0.14 31.91
CA GLN A 183 19.34 -0.28 33.28
C GLN A 183 19.58 0.83 34.29
N ALA A 184 18.82 0.79 35.39
CA ALA A 184 19.11 1.54 36.61
C ALA A 184 20.39 0.99 37.28
N SER A 185 21.55 1.48 36.84
CA SER A 185 22.85 1.65 37.52
C SER A 185 23.39 0.59 38.50
N SER A 186 22.84 -0.63 38.61
CA SER A 186 23.22 -1.59 39.65
C SER A 186 23.54 -3.01 39.19
N THR A 187 23.42 -3.33 37.90
CA THR A 187 23.80 -4.65 37.35
C THR A 187 24.61 -4.50 36.06
N THR A 188 25.67 -5.30 35.92
CA THR A 188 26.68 -5.23 34.84
C THR A 188 26.22 -5.88 33.52
N GLU A 189 25.01 -6.41 33.47
CA GLU A 189 24.42 -6.97 32.25
C GLU A 189 23.57 -5.88 31.58
N GLY A 190 23.93 -5.45 30.37
CA GLY A 190 23.12 -4.47 29.62
C GLY A 190 21.67 -4.96 29.43
N GLY A 191 20.71 -4.03 29.34
CA GLY A 191 19.31 -4.40 29.09
C GLY A 191 19.17 -5.14 27.75
N ALA A 192 18.38 -6.21 27.72
CA ALA A 192 18.17 -6.99 26.51
C ALA A 192 17.41 -6.19 25.44
N THR A 193 17.93 -6.17 24.21
CA THR A 193 17.33 -5.45 23.08
C THR A 193 15.98 -6.04 22.70
N ILE A 194 14.97 -5.19 22.58
CA ILE A 194 13.66 -5.52 22.06
C ILE A 194 13.62 -5.20 20.56
N ALA A 195 13.39 -6.21 19.74
CA ALA A 195 13.36 -6.10 18.28
C ALA A 195 12.35 -7.06 17.66
N ALA A 196 12.02 -6.85 16.39
CA ALA A 196 11.32 -7.86 15.61
C ALA A 196 12.32 -8.89 15.07
N ALA A 197 11.93 -10.16 15.03
CA ALA A 197 12.71 -11.19 14.34
C ALA A 197 12.88 -10.79 12.87
N THR A 198 14.10 -10.92 12.33
CA THR A 198 14.41 -10.63 10.92
C THR A 198 14.84 -11.90 10.20
N ASP A 199 13.99 -12.91 10.23
CA ASP A 199 14.23 -14.21 9.61
C ASP A 199 13.28 -14.46 8.41
N LEU A 200 13.36 -15.66 7.84
CA LEU A 200 12.45 -16.05 6.76
C LEU A 200 10.99 -16.09 7.25
N GLY A 201 10.75 -16.39 8.53
CA GLY A 201 9.43 -16.35 9.15
C GLY A 201 8.77 -14.99 9.01
N THR A 202 9.51 -13.90 9.22
CA THR A 202 9.04 -12.53 9.02
C THR A 202 8.59 -12.27 7.59
N VAL A 203 9.39 -12.68 6.60
CA VAL A 203 9.06 -12.52 5.18
C VAL A 203 7.79 -13.29 4.83
N VAL A 204 7.67 -14.53 5.31
CA VAL A 204 6.51 -15.39 5.05
C VAL A 204 5.26 -14.84 5.72
N SER A 205 5.35 -14.40 6.97
CA SER A 205 4.21 -13.86 7.72
C SER A 205 3.66 -12.58 7.09
N VAL A 206 4.55 -11.62 6.82
CA VAL A 206 4.19 -10.37 6.14
C VAL A 206 3.69 -10.64 4.72
N GLY A 207 4.38 -11.51 3.97
CA GLY A 207 4.01 -11.80 2.59
C GLY A 207 2.65 -12.50 2.47
N THR A 208 2.35 -13.44 3.37
CA THR A 208 1.07 -14.15 3.37
C THR A 208 -0.08 -13.20 3.72
N THR A 209 0.09 -12.40 4.78
CA THR A 209 -0.93 -11.41 5.18
C THR A 209 -1.17 -10.37 4.08
N ALA A 210 -0.11 -9.79 3.53
CA ALA A 210 -0.20 -8.85 2.41
C ALA A 210 -0.90 -9.45 1.19
N LEU A 211 -0.45 -10.63 0.74
CA LEU A 211 -1.00 -11.31 -0.43
C LEU A 211 -2.49 -11.62 -0.26
N VAL A 212 -2.89 -12.17 0.88
CA VAL A 212 -4.29 -12.56 1.14
C VAL A 212 -5.21 -11.35 1.04
N PHE A 213 -4.92 -10.26 1.75
CA PHE A 213 -5.81 -9.10 1.77
C PHE A 213 -5.82 -8.35 0.44
N VAL A 214 -4.67 -8.21 -0.22
CA VAL A 214 -4.58 -7.61 -1.56
C VAL A 214 -5.38 -8.43 -2.57
N ALA A 215 -5.27 -9.77 -2.54
CA ALA A 215 -6.00 -10.66 -3.44
C ALA A 215 -7.52 -10.62 -3.20
N ILE A 216 -7.97 -10.54 -1.95
CA ILE A 216 -9.40 -10.38 -1.62
C ILE A 216 -9.91 -9.05 -2.18
N GLY A 217 -9.21 -7.94 -1.94
CA GLY A 217 -9.58 -6.62 -2.46
C GLY A 217 -9.68 -6.59 -3.99
N ALA A 218 -8.67 -7.15 -4.66
CA ALA A 218 -8.62 -7.32 -6.10
C ALA A 218 -9.80 -8.16 -6.64
N THR A 219 -10.13 -9.27 -5.97
CA THR A 219 -11.24 -10.15 -6.34
C THR A 219 -12.58 -9.42 -6.24
N VAL A 220 -12.78 -8.65 -5.17
CA VAL A 220 -13.99 -7.83 -4.97
C VAL A 220 -14.15 -6.79 -6.09
N ALA A 221 -13.06 -6.15 -6.52
CA ALA A 221 -13.08 -5.19 -7.63
C ALA A 221 -13.41 -5.83 -8.99
N ALA A 222 -13.01 -7.09 -9.20
CA ALA A 222 -13.21 -7.82 -10.45
C ALA A 222 -14.64 -8.41 -10.60
N LEU A 223 -15.35 -8.68 -9.50
CA LEU A 223 -16.70 -9.28 -9.51
C LEU A 223 -17.71 -8.61 -10.45
N PRO A 224 -17.84 -7.26 -10.50
CA PRO A 224 -18.76 -6.60 -11.42
C PRO A 224 -18.40 -6.83 -12.90
N GLN A 225 -17.10 -6.91 -13.22
CA GLN A 225 -16.63 -7.10 -14.61
C GLN A 225 -16.94 -8.52 -15.10
N ILE A 226 -16.76 -9.52 -14.24
CA ILE A 226 -17.07 -10.93 -14.55
C ILE A 226 -18.58 -11.13 -14.76
N ARG A 227 -19.42 -10.45 -13.97
CA ARG A 227 -20.89 -10.53 -14.12
C ARG A 227 -21.39 -9.84 -15.39
N ALA A 228 -20.75 -8.75 -15.81
CA ALA A 228 -21.09 -8.05 -17.04
C ALA A 228 -20.72 -8.87 -18.29
N ALA A 229 -19.58 -9.58 -18.28
CA ALA A 229 -19.12 -10.39 -19.42
C ALA A 229 -19.89 -11.72 -19.63
N LYS A 230 -20.76 -12.11 -18.69
CA LYS A 230 -21.58 -13.34 -18.77
C LYS A 230 -23.02 -13.08 -19.22
N ARG A 231 -23.41 -11.82 -19.39
CA ARG A 231 -24.71 -11.43 -19.97
C ARG A 231 -24.51 -11.13 -21.44
#